data_AF-A0A2E4KLE5-F1
#
_entry.id   AF-A0A2E4KLE5-F1
#
_cell.length_a   1.000
_cell.length_b   1.000
_cell.length_c   1.000
_cell.angle_alpha   90.00
_cell.angle_beta   90.00
_cell.angle_gamma   90.00
#
_symmetry.space_group_name_H-M   'P 1'
#
loop_
_entity.id
_entity.type
_entity.pdbx_description
1 polymer ?
#
loop_
_entity_poly.entity_id
_entity_poly.type
_entity_poly.pdbx_seq_one_letter_code
_entity_poly.pdbx_strand_id
1 'polypeptide(L)'
;GRAAAASVPDEGPRDPTAYLAAQRLEDEHAIEGIMVIVRDLSELRWEHSAPVRVGCRMGRPEKAAPRVMNPMAHSLFPIELNGGNQRLLNNAIDKRTIRVQLGRRTCTVCGKETPLLRCHHRVVDAHGEGKAGETCGGATTSNPTKSNAYRRGEVQSVRMDEMVEDARIRLGIDRLPGQVKCMKKLNSRDQTPEAIEKGILRARH
;
A
#
# COMPACT_ATOMS: atom_id res chain seq x y z
N GLY A 1 14.63 69.65 28.74
CA GLY A 1 14.30 69.05 27.43
C GLY A 1 12.85 69.30 27.09
N ARG A 2 11.94 68.37 27.42
CA ARG A 2 10.51 68.44 27.06
C ARG A 2 9.77 69.68 27.60
N ALA A 3 10.07 70.10 28.84
CA ALA A 3 9.47 71.31 29.42
C ALA A 3 9.89 72.61 28.71
N ALA A 4 11.10 72.64 28.13
CA ALA A 4 11.60 73.79 27.37
C ALA A 4 11.09 73.82 25.92
N ALA A 5 10.77 72.65 25.34
CA ALA A 5 10.12 72.58 24.04
C ALA A 5 8.64 73.02 24.11
N ALA A 6 7.95 72.72 25.21
CA ALA A 6 6.55 73.12 25.42
C ALA A 6 6.37 74.62 25.74
N SER A 7 7.42 75.32 26.17
CA SER A 7 7.38 76.76 26.45
C SER A 7 7.60 77.64 25.21
N VAL A 8 7.96 77.05 24.07
CA VAL A 8 8.09 77.78 22.81
C VAL A 8 6.70 77.85 22.15
N PRO A 9 6.14 79.04 21.91
CA PRO A 9 4.89 79.16 21.18
C PRO A 9 5.10 78.70 19.73
N ASP A 10 4.43 77.62 19.36
CA ASP A 10 4.36 77.15 17.97
C ASP A 10 3.18 77.88 17.30
N GLU A 11 3.51 78.86 16.45
CA GLU A 11 2.50 79.61 15.67
C GLU A 11 1.86 78.74 14.58
N GLY A 12 2.31 77.49 14.42
CA GLY A 12 1.82 76.56 13.43
C GLY A 12 2.38 76.84 12.03
N PRO A 13 2.07 75.98 11.04
CA PRO A 13 2.47 76.20 9.67
C PRO A 13 1.79 77.44 9.09
N ARG A 14 2.53 78.21 8.26
CA ARG A 14 2.00 79.39 7.55
C ARG A 14 0.73 79.10 6.76
N ASP A 15 0.64 77.91 6.16
CA ASP A 15 -0.54 77.40 5.46
C ASP A 15 -0.95 76.03 6.03
N PRO A 16 -1.95 75.97 6.92
CA PRO A 16 -2.34 74.72 7.57
C PRO A 16 -2.91 73.69 6.59
N THR A 17 -3.53 74.15 5.50
CA THR A 17 -4.10 73.28 4.46
C THR A 17 -3.01 72.60 3.62
N ALA A 18 -1.98 73.35 3.21
CA ALA A 18 -0.85 72.81 2.45
C ALA A 18 -0.02 71.85 3.30
N TYR A 19 0.18 72.17 4.58
CA TYR A 19 0.86 71.29 5.52
C TYR A 19 0.12 69.96 5.70
N LEU A 20 -1.20 70.00 5.89
CA LEU A 20 -2.02 68.81 6.01
C LEU A 20 -2.03 67.97 4.72
N ALA A 21 -2.08 68.63 3.55
CA ALA A 21 -2.00 67.94 2.26
C ALA A 21 -0.66 67.23 2.05
N ALA A 22 0.46 67.88 2.42
CA ALA A 22 1.78 67.26 2.38
C ALA A 22 1.86 66.05 3.32
N GLN A 23 1.33 66.17 4.53
CA GLN A 23 1.30 65.08 5.50
C GLN A 23 0.50 63.86 4.99
N ARG A 24 -0.66 64.09 4.37
CA ARG A 24 -1.44 63.00 3.75
C ARG A 24 -0.69 62.31 2.62
N LEU A 25 0.00 63.08 1.77
CA LEU A 25 0.78 62.53 0.67
C LEU A 25 1.95 61.68 1.18
N GLU A 26 2.63 62.13 2.25
CA GLU A 26 3.68 61.35 2.90
C GLU A 26 3.14 60.03 3.48
N ASP A 27 1.99 60.07 4.15
CA ASP A 27 1.34 58.89 4.72
C ASP A 27 0.91 57.89 3.63
N GLU A 28 0.32 58.36 2.54
CA GLU A 28 -0.11 57.52 1.41
C GLU A 28 1.10 56.91 0.67
N HIS A 29 2.16 57.69 0.44
CA HIS A 29 3.40 57.20 -0.14
C HIS A 29 4.07 56.14 0.75
N ALA A 30 3.99 56.26 2.07
CA ALA A 30 4.52 55.25 2.99
C ALA A 30 3.78 53.90 2.89
N ILE A 31 2.48 53.92 2.54
CA ILE A 31 1.65 52.72 2.45
C ILE A 31 1.72 52.07 1.06
N GLU A 32 1.45 52.83 0.01
CA GLU A 32 1.33 52.33 -1.37
C GLU A 32 2.62 52.51 -2.20
N GLY A 33 3.61 53.23 -1.66
CA GLY A 33 4.86 53.52 -2.35
C GLY A 33 4.69 54.55 -3.46
N ILE A 34 5.58 54.48 -4.44
CA ILE A 34 5.67 55.46 -5.53
C ILE A 34 4.43 55.51 -6.44
N MET A 35 3.56 54.49 -6.40
CA MET A 35 2.39 54.41 -7.28
C MET A 35 1.38 55.52 -7.04
N VAL A 36 1.27 56.05 -5.81
CA VAL A 36 0.38 57.18 -5.49
C VAL A 36 0.80 58.41 -6.29
N ILE A 37 2.09 58.73 -6.25
CA ILE A 37 2.67 59.89 -6.96
C ILE A 37 2.48 59.75 -8.47
N VAL A 38 2.66 58.54 -9.01
CA VAL A 38 2.46 58.28 -10.44
C VAL A 38 0.99 58.47 -10.84
N ARG A 39 0.03 58.05 -10.02
CA ARG A 39 -1.41 58.26 -10.27
C ARG A 39 -1.78 59.74 -10.21
N ASP A 40 -1.22 60.50 -9.28
CA ASP A 40 -1.52 61.93 -9.13
C ASP A 40 -0.98 62.77 -10.30
N LEU A 41 0.22 62.44 -10.80
CA LEU A 41 0.89 63.21 -11.85
C LEU A 41 0.44 62.86 -13.27
N SER A 42 -0.23 61.72 -13.46
CA SER A 42 -0.57 61.24 -14.79
C SER A 42 -2.05 61.38 -15.09
N GLU A 43 -2.35 61.66 -16.36
CA GLU A 43 -3.73 61.76 -16.85
C GLU A 43 -4.40 60.38 -17.05
N LEU A 44 -3.62 59.31 -16.90
CA LEU A 44 -4.04 57.93 -17.14
C LEU A 44 -4.16 57.17 -15.82
N ARG A 45 -5.03 56.16 -15.79
CA ARG A 45 -5.20 55.32 -14.60
C ARG A 45 -4.11 54.25 -14.51
N TRP A 46 -3.23 54.36 -13.51
CA TRP A 46 -2.17 53.38 -13.24
C TRP A 46 -2.51 52.44 -12.09
N GLU A 47 -2.20 51.16 -12.25
CA GLU A 47 -2.41 50.11 -11.24
C GLU A 47 -1.20 49.17 -11.17
N HIS A 48 -1.02 48.47 -10.06
CA HIS A 48 0.03 47.45 -9.95
C HIS A 48 -0.24 46.29 -10.92
N SER A 49 0.71 46.02 -11.81
CA SER A 49 0.60 44.92 -12.77
C SER A 49 0.63 43.53 -12.11
N ALA A 50 1.38 43.37 -11.01
CA ALA A 50 1.49 42.09 -10.28
C ALA A 50 1.73 42.34 -8.77
N PRO A 51 0.66 42.61 -7.98
CA PRO A 51 0.79 42.91 -6.56
C PRO A 51 1.15 41.69 -5.70
N VAL A 52 0.81 40.48 -6.16
CA VAL A 52 1.04 39.23 -5.41
C VAL A 52 1.82 38.25 -6.26
N ARG A 53 2.85 37.65 -5.67
CA ARG A 53 3.63 36.56 -6.28
C ARG A 53 3.47 35.31 -5.43
N VAL A 54 3.08 34.20 -6.06
CA VAL A 54 3.00 32.89 -5.40
C VAL A 54 4.18 32.04 -5.87
N GLY A 55 5.06 31.67 -4.95
CA GLY A 55 6.12 30.71 -5.21
C GLY A 55 5.63 29.27 -5.00
N CYS A 56 6.05 28.34 -5.86
CA CYS A 56 5.84 26.91 -5.64
C CYS A 56 7.17 26.16 -5.63
N ARG A 57 7.25 25.10 -4.82
CA ARG A 57 8.31 24.09 -4.93
C ARG A 57 7.67 22.80 -5.39
N MET A 58 8.29 22.14 -6.37
CA MET A 58 7.79 20.85 -6.82
C MET A 58 7.91 19.84 -5.67
N GLY A 59 6.75 19.31 -5.28
CA GLY A 59 6.64 18.19 -4.36
C GLY A 59 6.95 16.86 -5.05
N ARG A 60 6.74 15.77 -4.32
CA ARG A 60 6.89 14.44 -4.91
C ARG A 60 5.82 14.22 -5.99
N PRO A 61 6.18 13.77 -7.20
CA PRO A 61 5.22 13.46 -8.25
C PRO A 61 4.18 12.44 -7.81
N GLU A 62 3.02 12.49 -8.45
CA GLU A 62 1.94 11.52 -8.25
C GLU A 62 2.44 10.10 -8.56
N LYS A 63 1.97 9.13 -7.76
CA LYS A 63 2.36 7.72 -7.91
C LYS A 63 1.16 6.87 -8.38
N ALA A 64 1.22 6.43 -9.63
CA ALA A 64 0.26 5.48 -10.22
C ALA A 64 0.77 4.02 -10.30
N ALA A 65 2.01 3.76 -9.86
CA ALA A 65 2.60 2.42 -9.95
C ALA A 65 1.86 1.39 -9.06
N PRO A 66 1.67 0.15 -9.54
CA PRO A 66 0.97 -0.89 -8.79
C PRO A 66 1.71 -1.23 -7.50
N ARG A 67 0.95 -1.66 -6.48
CA ARG A 67 1.52 -2.12 -5.21
C ARG A 67 2.07 -3.53 -5.38
N VAL A 68 3.39 -3.63 -5.46
CA VAL A 68 4.10 -4.91 -5.57
C VAL A 68 4.87 -5.16 -4.28
N MET A 69 4.73 -6.36 -3.71
CA MET A 69 5.55 -6.80 -2.58
C MET A 69 7.00 -7.03 -3.05
N ASN A 70 7.98 -6.72 -2.21
CA ASN A 70 9.38 -7.08 -2.46
C ASN A 70 9.78 -8.23 -1.53
N PRO A 71 10.10 -9.43 -2.05
CA PRO A 71 10.02 -9.86 -3.45
C PRO A 71 8.58 -10.12 -3.91
N MET A 72 8.35 -10.02 -5.22
CA MET A 72 7.05 -10.24 -5.85
C MET A 72 6.53 -11.66 -5.56
N ALA A 73 5.29 -11.75 -5.09
CA ALA A 73 4.60 -13.01 -4.83
C ALA A 73 3.19 -12.95 -5.43
N HIS A 74 2.80 -14.01 -6.15
CA HIS A 74 1.45 -14.19 -6.67
C HIS A 74 0.55 -14.87 -5.62
N SER A 75 1.10 -15.85 -4.88
CA SER A 75 0.37 -16.64 -3.88
C SER A 75 0.96 -16.51 -2.49
N LEU A 76 0.10 -16.36 -1.47
CA LEU A 76 0.47 -16.50 -0.05
C LEU A 76 0.50 -17.98 0.37
N PHE A 77 1.16 -18.82 -0.42
CA PHE A 77 1.45 -20.20 -0.08
C PHE A 77 2.93 -20.32 0.28
N PRO A 78 3.31 -20.86 1.45
CA PRO A 78 4.71 -20.99 1.82
C PRO A 78 5.33 -22.20 1.11
N ILE A 79 6.44 -21.98 0.41
CA ILE A 79 7.25 -23.06 -0.19
C ILE A 79 8.66 -23.13 0.37
N GLU A 80 8.99 -22.28 1.36
CA GLU A 80 10.32 -22.16 1.94
C GLU A 80 11.44 -22.03 0.89
N LEU A 81 12.40 -22.95 0.91
CA LEU A 81 13.51 -23.01 -0.04
C LEU A 81 13.24 -24.00 -1.20
N ASN A 82 12.05 -24.60 -1.23
CA ASN A 82 11.77 -25.65 -2.20
C ASN A 82 11.65 -25.12 -3.63
N GLY A 83 11.22 -23.86 -3.80
CA GLY A 83 11.09 -23.21 -5.11
C GLY A 83 12.37 -22.57 -5.69
N GLY A 84 13.54 -22.79 -5.10
CA GLY A 84 14.79 -22.15 -5.50
C GLY A 84 14.83 -20.65 -5.19
N ASN A 85 15.78 -19.91 -5.80
CA ASN A 85 15.99 -18.49 -5.51
C ASN A 85 14.76 -17.61 -5.83
N GLN A 86 14.11 -17.89 -6.97
CA GLN A 86 12.93 -17.16 -7.43
C GLN A 86 11.62 -17.62 -6.77
N ARG A 87 11.65 -18.67 -5.93
CA ARG A 87 10.48 -19.21 -5.22
C ARG A 87 9.35 -19.59 -6.18
N LEU A 88 9.69 -20.33 -7.23
CA LEU A 88 8.74 -20.81 -8.23
C LEU A 88 7.99 -22.04 -7.73
N LEU A 89 6.69 -22.09 -8.02
CA LEU A 89 5.84 -23.24 -7.73
C LEU A 89 6.27 -24.47 -8.54
N ASN A 90 6.66 -24.30 -9.81
CA ASN A 90 7.11 -25.39 -10.68
C ASN A 90 8.24 -26.21 -10.04
N ASN A 91 9.27 -25.52 -9.54
CA ASN A 91 10.39 -26.16 -8.84
C ASN A 91 9.96 -26.90 -7.55
N ALA A 92 8.86 -26.46 -6.92
CA ALA A 92 8.31 -27.14 -5.75
C ALA A 92 7.50 -28.39 -6.13
N ILE A 93 6.86 -28.40 -7.31
CA ILE A 93 6.14 -29.56 -7.85
C ILE A 93 7.12 -30.70 -8.15
N ASP A 94 8.30 -30.39 -8.71
CA ASP A 94 9.33 -31.38 -9.02
C ASP A 94 9.79 -32.19 -7.79
N LYS A 95 9.72 -31.58 -6.61
CA LYS A 95 10.06 -32.22 -5.32
C LYS A 95 8.96 -33.12 -4.77
N ARG A 96 7.76 -33.10 -5.37
CA ARG A 96 6.51 -33.80 -4.98
C ARG A 96 6.00 -33.44 -3.58
N THR A 97 6.77 -33.74 -2.54
CA THR A 97 6.45 -33.47 -1.15
C THR A 97 7.36 -32.40 -0.58
N ILE A 98 6.78 -31.38 0.04
CA ILE A 98 7.54 -30.32 0.70
C ILE A 98 7.25 -30.28 2.19
N ARG A 99 8.28 -29.93 2.98
CA ARG A 99 8.13 -29.68 4.41
C ARG A 99 8.08 -28.17 4.64
N VAL A 100 6.98 -27.68 5.20
CA VAL A 100 6.72 -26.25 5.38
C VAL A 100 5.97 -25.99 6.68
N GLN A 101 6.17 -24.80 7.26
CA GLN A 101 5.44 -24.37 8.46
C GLN A 101 4.02 -23.90 8.12
N LEU A 102 3.02 -24.63 8.58
CA LEU A 102 1.60 -24.39 8.32
C LEU A 102 0.75 -24.60 9.59
N GLY A 103 -0.36 -23.87 9.68
CA GLY A 103 -1.33 -24.08 10.75
C GLY A 103 -2.07 -25.41 10.61
N ARG A 104 -2.20 -26.16 11.72
CA ARG A 104 -2.95 -27.42 11.74
C ARG A 104 -4.46 -27.18 11.75
N ARG A 105 -5.17 -27.84 10.83
CA ARG A 105 -6.63 -27.83 10.76
C ARG A 105 -7.13 -29.25 10.51
N THR A 106 -8.37 -29.54 10.88
CA THR A 106 -9.02 -30.84 10.63
C THR A 106 -10.27 -30.62 9.81
N CYS A 107 -10.51 -31.47 8.80
CA CYS A 107 -11.74 -31.43 8.02
C CYS A 107 -12.91 -31.98 8.84
N THR A 108 -14.06 -31.29 8.83
CA THR A 108 -15.27 -31.76 9.51
C THR A 108 -15.95 -32.94 8.81
N VAL A 109 -15.71 -33.11 7.50
CA VAL A 109 -16.36 -34.15 6.69
C VAL A 109 -15.57 -35.45 6.69
N CYS A 110 -14.26 -35.40 6.44
CA CYS A 110 -13.43 -36.60 6.34
C CYS A 110 -12.52 -36.86 7.55
N GLY A 111 -12.48 -35.96 8.54
CA GLY A 111 -11.66 -36.10 9.75
C GLY A 111 -10.14 -36.03 9.52
N LYS A 112 -9.67 -35.91 8.28
CA LYS A 112 -8.23 -35.85 7.97
C LYS A 112 -7.65 -34.46 8.27
N GLU A 113 -6.38 -34.43 8.67
CA GLU A 113 -5.64 -33.19 8.94
C GLU A 113 -5.26 -32.47 7.65
N THR A 114 -5.58 -31.18 7.55
CA THR A 114 -5.26 -30.36 6.39
C THR A 114 -4.75 -29.00 6.82
N PRO A 115 -3.81 -28.38 6.09
CA PRO A 115 -3.41 -27.00 6.36
C PRO A 115 -4.36 -25.96 5.76
N LEU A 116 -5.20 -26.36 4.79
CA LEU A 116 -6.04 -25.47 4.00
C LEU A 116 -7.41 -25.23 4.64
N LEU A 117 -8.05 -24.11 4.27
CA LEU A 117 -9.42 -23.77 4.70
C LEU A 117 -10.48 -24.74 4.14
N ARG A 118 -10.20 -25.32 2.97
CA ARG A 118 -11.00 -26.38 2.35
C ARG A 118 -10.15 -27.63 2.28
N CYS A 119 -10.78 -28.78 2.53
CA CYS A 119 -10.06 -30.05 2.48
C CYS A 119 -9.50 -30.32 1.08
N HIS A 120 -8.19 -30.61 1.02
CA HIS A 120 -7.46 -30.91 -0.21
C HIS A 120 -7.33 -32.42 -0.49
N HIS A 121 -7.75 -33.26 0.45
CA HIS A 121 -7.71 -34.71 0.22
C HIS A 121 -8.70 -35.11 -0.86
N ARG A 122 -8.23 -35.96 -1.77
CA ARG A 122 -9.05 -36.61 -2.78
C ARG A 122 -10.06 -37.55 -2.13
N VAL A 123 -11.23 -37.64 -2.75
CA VAL A 123 -12.18 -38.70 -2.45
C VAL A 123 -11.57 -40.01 -2.94
N VAL A 124 -11.69 -41.04 -2.12
CA VAL A 124 -11.08 -42.34 -2.38
C VAL A 124 -12.16 -43.25 -2.96
N ASP A 125 -11.86 -43.94 -4.04
CA ASP A 125 -12.75 -44.93 -4.64
C ASP A 125 -12.83 -46.21 -3.81
N ALA A 126 -13.76 -47.09 -4.18
CA ALA A 126 -13.91 -48.43 -3.59
C ALA A 126 -12.62 -49.28 -3.62
N HIS A 127 -11.68 -48.94 -4.51
CA HIS A 127 -10.37 -49.61 -4.65
C HIS A 127 -9.22 -48.93 -3.91
N GLY A 128 -9.48 -47.85 -3.16
CA GLY A 128 -8.43 -47.16 -2.38
C GLY A 128 -7.62 -46.11 -3.15
N GLU A 129 -7.89 -45.92 -4.45
CA GLU A 129 -7.23 -44.90 -5.28
C GLU A 129 -7.95 -43.54 -5.20
N GLY A 130 -7.19 -42.45 -5.15
CA GLY A 130 -7.74 -41.09 -5.07
C GLY A 130 -8.03 -40.52 -6.45
N LYS A 131 -9.31 -40.25 -6.76
CA LYS A 131 -9.72 -39.63 -8.02
C LYS A 131 -9.16 -38.22 -8.15
N ALA A 132 -8.48 -37.95 -9.27
CA ALA A 132 -8.01 -36.61 -9.59
C ALA A 132 -9.20 -35.67 -9.84
N GLY A 133 -9.18 -34.47 -9.26
CA GLY A 133 -10.25 -33.48 -9.40
C GLY A 133 -11.42 -33.63 -8.41
N GLU A 134 -11.68 -34.84 -7.90
CA GLU A 134 -12.69 -35.06 -6.86
C GLU A 134 -12.06 -34.97 -5.47
N THR A 135 -12.34 -33.86 -4.80
CA THR A 135 -11.76 -33.53 -3.50
C THR A 135 -12.88 -33.38 -2.49
N CYS A 136 -12.61 -33.73 -1.24
CA CYS A 136 -13.62 -33.70 -0.18
C CYS A 136 -14.27 -32.31 -0.04
N GLY A 137 -13.51 -31.22 -0.23
CA GLY A 137 -14.04 -29.85 -0.27
C GLY A 137 -14.65 -29.33 1.05
N GLY A 138 -14.72 -30.17 2.08
CA GLY A 138 -15.30 -29.85 3.37
C GLY A 138 -14.60 -28.69 4.07
N ALA A 139 -15.35 -27.99 4.92
CA ALA A 139 -14.83 -26.94 5.77
C ALA A 139 -13.87 -27.52 6.82
N THR A 140 -12.82 -26.77 7.15
CA THR A 140 -11.82 -27.20 8.12
C THR A 140 -11.86 -26.31 9.36
N THR A 141 -11.70 -26.91 10.54
CA THR A 141 -11.61 -26.22 11.82
C THR A 141 -10.16 -26.17 12.27
N SER A 142 -9.72 -25.05 12.82
CA SER A 142 -8.36 -24.91 13.34
C SER A 142 -8.18 -25.77 14.59
N ASN A 143 -7.11 -26.54 14.65
CA ASN A 143 -6.79 -27.31 15.85
C ASN A 143 -6.13 -26.41 16.90
N PRO A 144 -6.42 -26.60 18.19
CA PRO A 144 -5.70 -25.91 19.25
C PRO A 144 -4.23 -26.35 19.24
N THR A 145 -3.33 -25.37 19.18
CA THR A 145 -1.89 -25.62 19.19
C THR A 145 -1.36 -25.59 20.61
N LYS A 146 -0.48 -26.54 20.95
CA LYS A 146 0.16 -26.60 22.28
C LYS A 146 1.22 -25.51 22.49
N SER A 147 1.63 -24.81 21.42
CA SER A 147 2.65 -23.78 21.49
C SER A 147 2.09 -22.45 22.00
N ASN A 148 2.79 -21.84 22.96
CA ASN A 148 2.56 -20.46 23.41
C ASN A 148 3.19 -19.41 22.48
N ALA A 149 3.78 -19.84 21.36
CA ALA A 149 4.39 -18.94 20.40
C ALA A 149 3.32 -18.08 19.70
N TYR A 150 3.67 -16.83 19.38
CA TYR A 150 2.78 -15.95 18.61
C TYR A 150 2.41 -16.56 17.25
N ARG A 151 3.34 -17.31 16.63
CA ARG A 151 3.09 -18.08 15.41
C ARG A 151 2.81 -19.53 15.76
N ARG A 152 1.67 -20.03 15.29
CA ARG A 152 1.12 -21.34 15.67
C ARG A 152 1.36 -22.46 14.65
N GLY A 153 2.07 -22.20 13.56
CA GLY A 153 2.29 -23.24 12.56
C GLY A 153 3.29 -24.30 13.03
N GLU A 154 3.02 -25.53 12.62
CA GLU A 154 3.85 -26.70 12.83
C GLU A 154 4.45 -27.11 11.48
N VAL A 155 5.59 -27.80 11.49
CA VAL A 155 6.20 -28.29 10.25
C VAL A 155 5.35 -29.46 9.74
N GLN A 156 4.72 -29.28 8.59
CA GLN A 156 3.89 -30.30 7.94
C GLN A 156 4.47 -30.69 6.59
N SER A 157 4.30 -31.96 6.22
CA SER A 157 4.58 -32.47 4.88
C SER A 157 3.34 -32.29 3.99
N VAL A 158 3.46 -31.52 2.93
CA VAL A 158 2.38 -31.29 1.96
C VAL A 158 2.78 -31.86 0.61
N ARG A 159 1.85 -32.60 0.00
CA ARG A 159 1.96 -33.12 -1.36
C ARG A 159 1.53 -32.05 -2.37
N MET A 160 2.51 -31.47 -3.04
CA MET A 160 2.30 -30.37 -3.98
C MET A 160 1.83 -30.85 -5.34
N ASP A 161 2.26 -32.04 -5.74
CA ASP A 161 1.87 -32.70 -6.99
C ASP A 161 0.35 -32.88 -7.09
N GLU A 162 -0.26 -33.55 -6.11
CA GLU A 162 -1.71 -33.79 -6.11
C GLU A 162 -2.50 -32.49 -6.01
N MET A 163 -2.07 -31.60 -5.13
CA MET A 163 -2.77 -30.35 -4.86
C MET A 163 -2.74 -29.40 -6.06
N VAL A 164 -1.63 -29.32 -6.81
CA VAL A 164 -1.54 -28.48 -8.00
C VAL A 164 -2.32 -29.08 -9.16
N GLU A 165 -2.30 -30.39 -9.36
CA GLU A 165 -3.14 -31.04 -10.39
C GLU A 165 -4.64 -30.86 -10.08
N ASP A 166 -5.06 -31.00 -8.82
CA ASP A 166 -6.45 -30.76 -8.43
C ASP A 166 -6.84 -29.29 -8.64
N ALA A 167 -5.94 -28.36 -8.32
CA ALA A 167 -6.13 -26.94 -8.60
C ALA A 167 -6.24 -26.66 -10.11
N ARG A 168 -5.43 -27.33 -10.94
CA ARG A 168 -5.45 -27.21 -12.40
C ARG A 168 -6.77 -27.69 -12.99
N ILE A 169 -7.26 -28.86 -12.54
CA ILE A 169 -8.55 -29.43 -12.96
C ILE A 169 -9.70 -28.51 -12.54
N ARG A 170 -9.72 -28.05 -11.29
CA ARG A 170 -10.76 -27.12 -10.78
C ARG A 170 -10.82 -25.80 -11.54
N LEU A 171 -9.66 -25.29 -11.98
CA LEU A 171 -9.58 -24.04 -12.75
C LEU A 171 -9.84 -24.24 -14.25
N GLY A 172 -9.87 -25.47 -14.75
CA GLY A 172 -10.04 -25.77 -16.17
C GLY A 172 -8.89 -25.21 -17.03
N ILE A 173 -7.65 -25.28 -16.52
CA ILE A 173 -6.48 -24.74 -17.22
C ILE A 173 -5.63 -25.89 -17.76
N ASP A 174 -5.32 -25.88 -19.06
CA ASP A 174 -4.51 -26.94 -19.67
C ASP A 174 -3.04 -26.88 -19.24
N ARG A 175 -2.48 -25.69 -19.08
CA ARG A 175 -1.06 -25.47 -18.75
C ARG A 175 -0.88 -24.46 -17.62
N LEU A 176 -0.07 -24.82 -16.63
CA LEU A 176 0.29 -23.91 -15.54
C LEU A 176 1.12 -22.72 -16.08
N PRO A 177 0.90 -21.49 -15.57
CA PRO A 177 1.76 -20.35 -15.90
C PRO A 177 3.23 -20.64 -15.60
N GLY A 178 4.14 -20.19 -16.47
CA GLY A 178 5.57 -20.48 -16.35
C GLY A 178 6.23 -19.93 -15.08
N GLN A 179 5.68 -18.85 -14.49
CA GLN A 179 6.23 -18.21 -13.30
C GLN A 179 5.16 -17.94 -12.22
N VAL A 180 4.77 -18.97 -11.47
CA VAL A 180 3.97 -18.78 -10.26
C VAL A 180 4.91 -18.59 -9.07
N LYS A 181 5.01 -17.36 -8.54
CA LYS A 181 5.85 -17.03 -7.38
C LYS A 181 5.08 -17.16 -6.07
N CYS A 182 5.67 -17.86 -5.12
CA CYS A 182 5.09 -18.13 -3.80
C CYS A 182 5.92 -17.47 -2.68
N MET A 183 5.36 -17.45 -1.47
CA MET A 183 6.03 -16.86 -0.32
C MET A 183 7.04 -17.84 0.29
N LYS A 184 8.08 -17.33 0.96
CA LYS A 184 9.03 -18.18 1.70
C LYS A 184 8.39 -18.72 2.98
N LYS A 185 7.80 -17.85 3.79
CA LYS A 185 7.16 -18.18 5.08
C LYS A 185 5.93 -17.32 5.28
N LEU A 186 4.95 -17.85 6.00
CA LEU A 186 3.78 -17.08 6.43
C LEU A 186 4.10 -16.31 7.71
N ASN A 187 3.81 -15.00 7.70
CA ASN A 187 3.96 -14.13 8.86
C ASN A 187 2.69 -14.02 9.71
N SER A 188 1.57 -14.58 9.25
CA SER A 188 0.29 -14.60 9.96
C SER A 188 0.35 -15.43 11.24
N ARG A 189 -0.42 -15.05 12.27
CA ARG A 189 -0.51 -15.74 13.57
C ARG A 189 -0.81 -17.24 13.42
N ASP A 190 -1.87 -17.57 12.70
CA ASP A 190 -2.33 -18.95 12.52
C ASP A 190 -1.64 -19.67 11.35
N GLN A 191 -0.71 -19.00 10.65
CA GLN A 191 0.03 -19.55 9.49
C GLN A 191 -0.86 -20.34 8.51
N THR A 192 -2.06 -19.81 8.22
CA THR A 192 -3.01 -20.41 7.28
C THR A 192 -2.63 -19.99 5.86
N PRO A 193 -2.35 -20.94 4.96
CA PRO A 193 -1.96 -20.63 3.59
C PRO A 193 -3.17 -20.21 2.75
N GLU A 194 -2.90 -19.39 1.73
CA GLU A 194 -3.87 -19.12 0.68
C GLU A 194 -4.03 -20.32 -0.25
N ALA A 195 -5.24 -20.49 -0.79
CA ALA A 195 -5.54 -21.48 -1.83
C ALA A 195 -4.65 -21.25 -3.08
N ILE A 196 -4.01 -22.30 -3.58
CA ILE A 196 -3.05 -22.22 -4.69
C ILE A 196 -3.72 -21.72 -5.97
N GLU A 197 -5.01 -22.04 -6.16
CA GLU A 197 -5.82 -21.62 -7.29
C GLU A 197 -5.78 -20.10 -7.50
N LYS A 198 -5.85 -19.32 -6.41
CA LYS A 198 -5.78 -17.86 -6.46
C LYS A 198 -4.42 -17.38 -6.97
N GLY A 199 -3.37 -18.05 -6.53
CA GLY A 199 -2.00 -17.80 -6.96
C GLY A 199 -1.78 -18.05 -8.45
N ILE A 200 -2.36 -19.13 -8.98
CA ILE A 200 -2.31 -19.49 -10.39
C ILE A 200 -3.05 -18.43 -11.23
N LEU A 201 -4.24 -18.02 -10.81
CA LEU A 201 -5.01 -17.00 -11.51
C LEU A 201 -4.29 -15.64 -11.55
N ARG A 202 -3.68 -15.21 -10.44
CA ARG A 202 -2.87 -13.98 -10.37
C ARG A 202 -1.56 -14.04 -11.15
N ALA A 203 -1.07 -15.23 -11.48
CA ALA A 203 0.12 -15.38 -12.32
C ALA A 203 -0.24 -15.45 -13.81
N ARG A 204 -1.51 -15.77 -14.10
CA ARG A 204 -2.04 -15.82 -15.46
C ARG A 204 -2.43 -14.44 -15.99
N HIS A 205 -2.95 -13.59 -15.11
CA HIS A 205 -3.37 -12.22 -15.40
C HIS A 205 -2.41 -11.22 -14.76
#